data_AF-A0AAD0CB66-F1
#
_entry.id   AF-A0AAD0CB66-F1
#
_cell.length_a   1.000
_cell.length_b   1.000
_cell.length_c   1.000
_cell.angle_alpha   90.00
_cell.angle_beta   90.00
_cell.angle_gamma   90.00
#
_symmetry.space_group_name_H-M   'P 1'
#
loop_
_entity.id
_entity.type
_entity.pdbx_description
1 polymer ?
#
loop_
_entity_poly.entity_id
_entity_poly.type
_entity_poly.pdbx_seq_one_letter_code
_entity_poly.pdbx_strand_id
1 'polypeptide(L)'
;MDLRKVLFIALLVSSFFTYSIVPNDEYYKLADTQISQLSSELKEIESSLKLNPNNEVVIKLKSNLEKEIKLIKQRVKLFKKLERSGLIMYSNSQNSEQETPNK
;
A
#
# COMPACT_ATOMS: atom_id res chain seq x y z
N MET A 1 -21.64 42.26 -12.76
CA MET A 1 -20.56 41.31 -13.09
C MET A 1 -21.09 40.40 -14.19
N ASP A 2 -20.47 40.41 -15.38
CA ASP A 2 -21.01 39.69 -16.55
C ASP A 2 -21.13 38.19 -16.28
N LEU A 3 -22.34 37.63 -16.46
CA LEU A 3 -22.61 36.20 -16.29
C LEU A 3 -21.63 35.31 -17.09
N ARG A 4 -21.21 35.79 -18.26
CA ARG A 4 -20.21 35.14 -19.12
C ARG A 4 -18.83 35.02 -18.45
N LYS A 5 -18.42 36.03 -17.68
CA LYS A 5 -17.13 36.03 -16.96
C LYS A 5 -17.18 35.06 -15.77
N VAL A 6 -18.31 35.00 -15.06
CA VAL A 6 -18.52 34.02 -13.98
C VAL A 6 -18.46 32.59 -14.52
N LEU A 7 -19.09 32.33 -15.65
CA LEU A 7 -19.08 31.02 -16.31
C LEU A 7 -17.68 30.62 -16.77
N PHE A 8 -16.91 31.56 -17.33
CA PHE A 8 -15.52 31.32 -17.73
C PHE A 8 -14.61 31.00 -16.54
N ILE A 9 -14.76 31.72 -15.43
CA ILE A 9 -14.00 31.48 -14.21
C ILE A 9 -14.38 30.11 -13.61
N ALA A 10 -15.67 29.77 -13.57
CA ALA A 10 -16.13 28.47 -13.10
C ALA A 10 -15.59 27.31 -13.95
N LEU A 11 -15.55 27.48 -15.27
CA LEU A 11 -15.03 26.48 -16.20
C LEU A 11 -13.51 26.27 -16.03
N LEU A 12 -12.75 27.37 -15.90
CA LEU A 12 -11.30 27.31 -15.62
C LEU A 12 -10.99 26.64 -14.28
N VAL A 13 -11.72 26.98 -13.21
CA VAL A 13 -11.52 26.35 -11.89
C VAL A 13 -11.84 24.86 -11.93
N SER A 14 -12.86 24.44 -12.70
CA SER A 14 -13.21 23.02 -12.83
C SER A 14 -12.18 22.18 -13.61
N SER A 15 -11.43 22.78 -14.55
CA SER A 15 -10.46 22.04 -15.36
C SER A 15 -9.17 21.68 -14.60
N PHE A 16 -8.83 22.38 -13.52
CA PHE A 16 -7.64 22.06 -12.71
C PHE A 16 -7.80 20.79 -11.86
N PHE A 17 -9.02 20.26 -11.72
CA PHE A 17 -9.29 19.12 -10.84
C PHE A 17 -9.33 17.76 -11.56
N THR A 18 -9.04 17.69 -12.86
CA THR A 18 -9.02 16.41 -13.59
C THR A 18 -7.65 15.74 -13.52
N TYR A 19 -7.23 15.32 -12.33
CA TYR A 19 -6.15 14.34 -12.17
C TYR A 19 -6.76 12.93 -12.14
N SER A 20 -6.41 12.09 -13.12
CA SER A 20 -6.79 10.68 -13.12
C SER A 20 -5.88 9.92 -12.15
N ILE A 21 -6.29 9.77 -10.88
CA ILE A 21 -5.56 8.97 -9.90
C ILE A 21 -5.78 7.49 -10.23
N VAL A 22 -4.73 6.80 -10.67
CA VAL A 22 -4.75 5.34 -10.84
C VAL A 22 -4.30 4.71 -9.51
N PRO A 23 -5.17 3.99 -8.79
CA PRO A 23 -4.81 3.33 -7.54
C PRO A 23 -3.89 2.13 -7.77
N ASN A 24 -2.99 1.86 -6.83
CA ASN A 24 -2.09 0.70 -6.88
C ASN A 24 -2.76 -0.58 -6.35
N ASP A 25 -3.82 -1.01 -7.02
CA ASP A 25 -4.66 -2.13 -6.57
C ASP A 25 -3.88 -3.45 -6.46
N GLU A 26 -2.92 -3.69 -7.36
CA GLU A 26 -2.09 -4.89 -7.35
C GLU A 26 -1.18 -4.94 -6.12
N TYR A 27 -0.51 -3.84 -5.79
CA TYR A 27 0.32 -3.75 -4.59
C TYR A 27 -0.50 -4.01 -3.33
N TYR A 28 -1.71 -3.46 -3.23
CA TYR A 28 -2.58 -3.68 -2.08
C TYR A 28 -3.05 -5.12 -1.97
N LYS A 29 -3.37 -5.77 -3.11
CA LYS A 29 -3.71 -7.19 -3.15
C LYS A 29 -2.55 -8.08 -2.71
N LEU A 30 -1.33 -7.76 -3.13
CA LEU A 30 -0.11 -8.46 -2.71
C LEU A 30 0.12 -8.31 -1.20
N ALA A 31 -0.04 -7.10 -0.67
CA ALA A 31 0.08 -6.83 0.77
C ALA A 31 -0.97 -7.61 1.59
N ASP A 32 -2.22 -7.69 1.13
CA ASP A 32 -3.27 -8.47 1.79
C ASP A 32 -2.96 -9.98 1.76
N THR A 33 -2.42 -10.47 0.64
CA THR A 33 -1.96 -11.87 0.52
C THR A 33 -0.83 -12.17 1.50
N GLN A 34 0.16 -11.28 1.58
CA GLN A 34 1.29 -11.41 2.50
C GLN A 34 0.83 -11.39 3.96
N ILE A 35 -0.07 -10.47 4.34
CA ILE A 35 -0.66 -10.44 5.68
C ILE A 35 -1.38 -11.75 6.00
N SER A 36 -2.10 -12.31 5.03
CA SER A 36 -2.83 -13.57 5.21
C SER A 36 -1.90 -14.75 5.45
N GLN A 37 -0.79 -14.83 4.70
CA GLN A 37 0.25 -15.84 4.88
C GLN A 37 0.90 -15.72 6.27
N LEU A 38 1.39 -14.53 6.65
CA LEU A 38 2.01 -14.30 7.95
C LEU A 38 1.04 -14.58 9.10
N SER A 39 -0.25 -14.31 8.92
CA SER A 39 -1.28 -14.62 9.93
C SER A 39 -1.52 -16.13 10.06
N SER A 40 -1.33 -16.90 8.99
CA SER A 40 -1.38 -18.37 9.04
C SER A 40 -0.18 -18.92 9.80
N GLU A 41 1.03 -18.47 9.46
CA GLU A 41 2.27 -18.86 10.15
C GLU A 41 2.20 -18.53 11.65
N LEU A 42 1.64 -17.38 12.00
CA LEU A 42 1.46 -16.98 13.40
C LEU A 42 0.55 -17.96 14.16
N LYS A 43 -0.52 -18.47 13.54
CA LYS A 43 -1.40 -19.49 14.16
C LYS A 43 -0.66 -20.81 14.38
N GLU A 44 0.22 -21.21 13.47
CA GLU A 44 1.05 -22.41 13.62
C GLU A 44 2.04 -22.25 14.78
N ILE A 45 2.68 -21.08 14.87
CA ILE A 45 3.58 -20.73 15.96
C ILE A 45 2.85 -20.70 17.31
N GLU A 46 1.65 -20.14 17.36
CA GLU A 46 0.82 -20.16 18.57
C GLU A 46 0.45 -21.58 18.99
N SER A 47 0.21 -22.47 18.03
CA SER A 47 -0.05 -23.88 18.30
C SER A 47 1.21 -24.59 18.83
N SER A 48 2.39 -24.25 18.29
CA SER A 48 3.68 -24.76 18.78
C SER A 48 3.99 -24.28 20.21
N LEU A 49 3.72 -23.01 20.52
CA LEU A 49 3.91 -22.45 21.87
C LEU A 49 2.97 -23.06 22.91
N LYS A 50 1.78 -23.56 22.53
CA LYS A 50 0.93 -24.30 23.46
C LYS A 50 1.59 -25.60 23.93
N LEU A 51 2.39 -26.24 23.07
CA LEU A 51 3.11 -27.47 23.38
C LEU A 51 4.42 -27.19 24.13
N ASN A 52 5.10 -26.09 23.81
CA ASN A 52 6.33 -25.66 24.49
C ASN A 52 6.32 -24.14 24.77
N PRO A 53 5.71 -23.72 25.90
CA PRO A 53 5.46 -22.31 26.19
C PRO A 53 6.72 -21.46 26.40
N ASN A 54 7.83 -22.08 26.80
CA ASN A 54 9.05 -21.38 27.20
C ASN A 54 10.11 -21.38 26.10
N ASN A 55 9.74 -21.76 24.87
CA ASN A 55 10.67 -21.72 23.76
C ASN A 55 10.94 -20.28 23.30
N GLU A 56 12.03 -19.69 23.80
CA GLU A 56 12.42 -18.30 23.54
C GLU A 56 12.56 -17.98 22.05
N VAL A 57 13.06 -18.93 21.24
CA VAL A 57 13.19 -18.76 19.79
C VAL A 57 11.82 -18.57 19.15
N VAL A 58 10.86 -19.41 19.53
CA VAL A 58 9.50 -19.38 18.97
C VAL A 58 8.73 -18.15 19.46
N ILE A 59 8.94 -17.73 20.72
CA ILE A 59 8.38 -16.46 21.25
C ILE A 59 8.91 -15.27 20.46
N LYS A 60 10.22 -15.22 20.20
CA LYS A 60 10.83 -14.14 19.41
C LYS A 60 10.32 -14.13 17.98
N LEU A 61 10.16 -15.31 17.37
CA LEU A 61 9.59 -15.43 16.03
C LEU A 61 8.15 -14.92 15.99
N LYS A 62 7.30 -15.29 16.95
CA LYS A 62 5.94 -14.74 17.10
C LYS A 62 5.95 -13.21 17.10
N SER A 63 6.78 -12.60 17.96
CA SER A 63 6.86 -11.13 18.05
C SER A 63 7.31 -10.48 16.75
N ASN A 64 8.22 -11.12 16.02
CA ASN A 64 8.70 -10.61 14.74
C ASN A 64 7.60 -10.66 13.66
N LEU A 65 6.84 -11.75 13.58
CA LEU A 65 5.71 -11.84 12.64
C LEU A 65 4.64 -10.80 12.94
N GLU A 66 4.30 -10.60 14.22
CA GLU A 66 3.35 -9.55 14.64
C GLU A 66 3.82 -8.15 14.23
N LYS A 67 5.11 -7.86 14.38
CA LYS A 67 5.72 -6.59 13.94
C LYS A 67 5.65 -6.44 12.42
N GLU A 68 5.98 -7.49 11.67
CA GLU A 68 5.95 -7.44 10.21
C GLU A 68 4.53 -7.17 9.69
N ILE A 69 3.53 -7.90 10.20
CA ILE A 69 2.11 -7.65 9.87
C ILE A 69 1.72 -6.20 10.15
N LYS A 70 2.16 -5.65 11.30
CA LYS A 70 1.89 -4.26 11.67
C LYS A 70 2.56 -3.27 10.71
N LEU A 71 3.81 -3.52 10.32
CA LEU A 71 4.56 -2.67 9.38
C LEU A 71 3.91 -2.65 8.00
N ILE A 72 3.49 -3.81 7.48
CA ILE A 72 2.79 -3.89 6.18
C ILE A 72 1.49 -3.09 6.23
N LYS A 73 0.68 -3.25 7.29
CA LYS A 73 -0.56 -2.49 7.47
C LYS A 73 -0.31 -0.97 7.53
N GLN A 74 0.73 -0.55 8.23
CA GLN A 74 1.12 0.87 8.30
C GLN A 74 1.54 1.41 6.93
N ARG A 75 2.32 0.63 6.17
CA ARG A 75 2.77 0.99 4.82
C ARG A 75 1.59 1.15 3.86
N VAL A 76 0.67 0.18 3.83
CA VAL A 76 -0.56 0.25 3.03
C VAL A 76 -1.38 1.50 3.38
N LYS A 77 -1.55 1.79 4.67
CA LYS A 77 -2.28 2.98 5.12
C LYS A 77 -1.61 4.28 4.67
N LEU A 78 -0.28 4.33 4.73
CA LEU A 78 0.50 5.48 4.26
C LEU A 78 0.33 5.68 2.75
N PHE A 79 0.48 4.62 1.95
CA PHE A 79 0.39 4.72 0.50
C PHE A 79 -1.00 5.15 0.05
N LYS A 80 -2.07 4.56 0.62
CA LYS A 80 -3.45 5.00 0.36
C LYS A 80 -3.66 6.48 0.70
N LYS A 81 -3.00 6.99 1.75
CA LYS A 81 -3.07 8.41 2.11
C LYS A 81 -2.34 9.28 1.07
N LEU A 82 -1.13 8.87 0.67
CA LEU A 82 -0.32 9.59 -0.31
C LEU A 82 -1.01 9.65 -1.68
N GLU A 83 -1.59 8.53 -2.14
CA GLU A 83 -2.38 8.45 -3.37
C GLU A 83 -3.58 9.40 -3.32
N ARG A 84 -4.37 9.39 -2.23
CA ARG A 84 -5.51 10.30 -2.06
C ARG A 84 -5.11 11.78 -2.04
N SER A 85 -3.92 12.09 -1.56
CA SER A 85 -3.38 13.45 -1.59
C SER A 85 -2.75 13.83 -2.94
N GLY A 86 -2.73 12.92 -3.93
CA GLY A 86 -2.08 13.15 -5.22
C GLY A 86 -0.55 13.29 -5.13
N LEU A 87 0.05 12.92 -4.00
CA LEU A 87 1.50 13.02 -3.78
C LEU A 87 2.27 11.88 -4.45
N ILE A 88 1.59 10.76 -4.68
CA ILE A 88 2.12 9.64 -5.46
C ILE A 88 1.06 9.21 -6.47
N MET A 89 1.51 8.82 -7.66
CA MET A 89 0.71 8.19 -8.70
C MET A 89 1.55 7.08 -9.31
N TYR A 90 0.90 5.99 -9.66
CA TYR A 90 1.55 4.86 -10.31
C TYR A 90 1.19 4.89 -11.79
N SER A 91 2.20 4.90 -12.65
CA SER A 91 1.98 4.72 -14.07
C SER A 91 1.79 3.24 -14.37
N ASN A 92 0.84 2.90 -15.23
CA ASN A 92 0.58 1.53 -15.67
C ASN A 92 1.68 0.98 -16.62
N SER A 93 2.86 1.61 -16.62
CA SER A 93 3.95 1.42 -17.59
C SER A 93 5.09 0.60 -17.00
N GLN A 94 4.78 -0.52 -16.34
CA GLN A 94 5.79 -1.49 -15.86
C GLN A 94 5.79 -2.80 -16.68
N ASN A 95 5.57 -2.71 -17.99
CA ASN A 95 5.92 -3.76 -18.95
C ASN A 95 6.90 -3.31 -20.04
N SER A 96 7.45 -2.08 -19.96
CA SER A 96 8.49 -1.62 -20.87
C SER A 96 9.80 -1.43 -20.11
N GLU A 97 10.60 -2.49 -20.14
CA GLU A 97 12.07 -2.45 -20.23
C GLU A 97 12.83 -1.57 -19.23
N GLN A 98 13.31 -2.20 -18.16
CA GLN A 98 14.61 -1.84 -17.60
C GLN A 98 15.70 -2.35 -18.56
N GLU A 99 15.91 -1.66 -19.69
CA GLU A 99 17.20 -1.72 -20.36
C GLU A 99 18.15 -0.79 -19.59
N THR A 100 18.94 -1.38 -18.69
CA THR A 100 20.14 -0.70 -18.20
C THR A 100 21.09 -0.49 -19.38
N PRO A 101 21.62 0.72 -19.61
CA PRO A 101 22.64 0.92 -20.63
C PRO A 101 23.87 0.09 -20.25
N ASN A 102 24.21 -0.89 -21.08
CA ASN A 102 25.47 -1.61 -20.96
C ASN A 102 26.62 -0.59 -21.03
N LYS A 103 27.51 -0.68 -20.07
CA LYS A 103 28.69 0.17 -19.90
C LYS A 103 29.87 -0.38 -20.69
#